data_AF-A0A963MBF4-F1
#
_entry.id   AF-A0A963MBF4-F1
#
_cell.length_a   1.000
_cell.length_b   1.000
_cell.length_c   1.000
_cell.angle_alpha   90.00
_cell.angle_beta   90.00
_cell.angle_gamma   90.00
#
_symmetry.space_group_name_H-M   'P 1'
#
loop_
_entity.id
_entity.type
_entity.pdbx_description
1 polymer ?
#
loop_
_entity_poly.entity_id
_entity_poly.type
_entity_poly.pdbx_seq_one_letter_code
_entity_poly.pdbx_strand_id
1 'polypeptide(L)'
;LRVQARDVSLTLTPATDTSILNVLPARVQALADDGPAQMLVALEAGGVPLLARVTRKSAQLLALAPGQPVFAQIKGVAVLD
;
A
#
# COMPACT_ATOMS: atom_id res chain seq x y z
N LEU A 1 -6.91 3.82 -16.17
CA LEU A 1 -6.99 3.29 -14.78
C LEU A 1 -5.59 3.08 -14.18
N ARG A 2 -5.00 4.15 -13.64
CA ARG A 2 -3.67 4.13 -13.01
C ARG A 2 -3.77 4.70 -11.59
N VAL A 3 -3.26 3.96 -10.60
CA VAL A 3 -3.26 4.37 -9.17
C VAL A 3 -1.92 5.01 -8.81
N GLN A 4 -1.95 6.16 -8.14
CA GLN A 4 -0.73 6.80 -7.64
C GLN A 4 -0.30 6.20 -6.31
N ALA A 5 1.01 5.99 -6.12
CA ALA A 5 1.54 5.36 -4.92
C ALA A 5 1.17 6.08 -3.60
N ARG A 6 1.03 7.41 -3.64
CA ARG A 6 0.64 8.22 -2.47
C ARG A 6 -0.81 8.02 -2.02
N ASP A 7 -1.64 7.46 -2.89
CA ASP A 7 -3.07 7.28 -2.65
C ASP A 7 -3.42 5.85 -2.20
N VAL A 8 -2.38 5.04 -1.96
CA VAL A 8 -2.47 3.68 -1.42
C VAL A 8 -1.94 3.69 0.02
N SER A 9 -2.80 3.36 0.99
CA SER A 9 -2.38 3.06 2.37
C SER A 9 -2.38 1.56 2.64
N LEU A 10 -1.65 1.15 3.67
CA LEU A 10 -1.46 -0.26 4.04
C LEU A 10 -1.95 -0.52 5.46
N THR A 11 -2.65 -1.64 5.63
CA THR A 11 -3.05 -2.18 6.94
C THR A 11 -2.73 -3.68 7.01
N LEU A 12 -2.58 -4.21 8.23
CA LEU A 12 -2.32 -5.65 8.43
C LEU A 12 -3.61 -6.47 8.48
N THR A 13 -4.71 -5.83 8.84
CA THR A 13 -6.07 -6.40 8.83
C THR A 13 -6.96 -5.54 7.94
N PRO A 14 -8.10 -6.06 7.46
CA PRO A 14 -9.09 -5.22 6.79
C PRO A 14 -9.45 -4.05 7.71
N ALA A 15 -9.35 -2.82 7.20
CA ALA A 15 -9.71 -1.65 7.99
C ALA A 15 -11.22 -1.60 8.20
N THR A 16 -11.65 -1.33 9.43
CA THR A 16 -13.04 -0.96 9.74
C THR A 16 -13.17 0.56 9.78
N ASP A 17 -14.40 1.06 9.68
CA ASP A 17 -14.71 2.48 9.91
C ASP A 17 -13.88 3.46 9.05
N THR A 18 -13.66 3.09 7.79
CA THR A 18 -12.89 3.88 6.82
C THR A 18 -13.78 4.38 5.69
N SER A 19 -13.51 5.60 5.21
CA SER A 19 -14.12 6.13 3.99
C SER A 19 -13.47 5.59 2.71
N ILE A 20 -12.41 4.79 2.82
CA ILE A 20 -11.73 4.18 1.68
C ILE A 20 -12.43 2.86 1.34
N LEU A 21 -13.26 2.89 0.29
CA LEU A 21 -14.11 1.75 -0.10
C LEU A 21 -13.32 0.60 -0.74
N ASN A 22 -12.24 0.91 -1.46
CA ASN A 22 -11.44 -0.11 -2.13
C ASN A 22 -10.37 -0.62 -1.18
N VAL A 23 -10.63 -1.78 -0.57
CA VAL A 23 -9.67 -2.50 0.28
C VAL A 23 -9.40 -3.85 -0.35
N LEU A 24 -8.17 -4.06 -0.81
CA LEU A 24 -7.77 -5.26 -1.54
C LEU A 24 -6.74 -6.05 -0.74
N PRO A 25 -6.87 -7.39 -0.62
CA PRO A 25 -5.77 -8.20 -0.12
C PRO A 25 -4.58 -8.08 -1.06
N ALA A 26 -3.39 -7.93 -0.50
CA ALA A 26 -2.15 -7.79 -1.25
C ALA A 26 -0.99 -8.48 -0.52
N ARG A 27 0.10 -8.71 -1.25
CA ARG A 27 1.36 -9.22 -0.71
C ARG A 27 2.48 -8.24 -1.01
N VAL A 28 3.30 -7.95 0.00
CA VAL A 28 4.51 -7.15 -0.18
C VAL A 28 5.52 -7.93 -1.01
N GLN A 29 5.98 -7.33 -2.11
CA GLN A 29 6.98 -7.92 -2.99
C GLN A 29 8.37 -7.36 -2.69
N ALA A 30 8.47 -6.05 -2.46
CA ALA A 30 9.73 -5.38 -2.16
C ALA A 30 9.49 -4.05 -1.43
N LEU A 31 10.53 -3.56 -0.77
CA LEU A 31 10.59 -2.23 -0.21
C LEU A 31 11.84 -1.52 -0.75
N ALA A 32 11.72 -0.22 -1.01
CA ALA A 32 12.83 0.63 -1.41
C ALA A 32 12.74 1.98 -0.69
N ASP A 33 13.89 2.60 -0.44
CA ASP A 33 13.94 3.98 0.04
C ASP A 33 13.40 4.93 -1.03
N ASP A 34 12.57 5.90 -0.63
CA ASP A 34 11.97 6.90 -1.54
C ASP A 34 12.13 8.32 -0.97
N GLY A 35 13.32 8.59 -0.44
CA GLY A 35 13.69 9.82 0.25
C GLY A 35 13.85 9.68 1.77
N PRO A 36 14.09 10.78 2.49
CA PRO A 36 14.54 10.74 3.89
C PRO A 36 13.57 10.03 4.84
N ALA A 37 12.26 10.25 4.66
CA ALA A 37 11.21 9.78 5.57
C ALA A 37 10.18 8.87 4.90
N GLN A 38 10.41 8.45 3.65
CA GLN A 38 9.46 7.70 2.84
C GLN A 38 10.05 6.37 2.37
N MET A 39 9.18 5.40 2.20
CA MET A 39 9.46 4.09 1.65
C MET A 39 8.47 3.84 0.51
N LEU A 40 8.97 3.35 -0.61
CA LEU A 40 8.15 2.78 -1.67
C LEU A 40 8.00 1.28 -1.41
N VAL A 41 6.77 0.80 -1.43
CA VAL A 41 6.42 -0.61 -1.21
C VAL A 41 5.80 -1.12 -2.50
N ALA A 42 6.43 -2.13 -3.10
CA ALA A 42 5.87 -2.86 -4.22
C ALA A 42 4.96 -3.97 -3.71
N LEU A 43 3.79 -4.08 -4.30
CA LEU A 43 2.72 -4.99 -3.90
C LEU A 43 2.22 -5.80 -5.10
N GLU A 44 1.76 -7.00 -4.81
CA GLU A 44 0.97 -7.82 -5.73
C GLU A 44 -0.44 -7.95 -5.13
N ALA A 45 -1.47 -7.58 -5.89
CA ALA A 45 -2.87 -7.68 -5.48
C ALA A 45 -3.71 -8.34 -6.58
N GLY A 46 -3.98 -9.64 -6.44
CA GLY A 46 -4.89 -10.37 -7.35
C GLY A 46 -4.40 -10.45 -8.81
N GLY A 47 -3.09 -10.56 -9.01
CA GLY A 47 -2.40 -10.55 -10.30
C GLY A 47 -1.97 -9.15 -10.77
N VAL A 48 -2.32 -8.09 -10.03
CA VAL A 48 -2.06 -6.70 -10.45
C VAL A 48 -0.95 -6.09 -9.59
N PRO A 49 0.12 -5.54 -10.20
CA PRO A 49 1.15 -4.82 -9.46
C PRO A 49 0.62 -3.47 -8.98
N LEU A 50 0.91 -3.14 -7.71
CA LEU A 50 0.57 -1.86 -7.09
C LEU A 50 1.80 -1.29 -6.38
N LEU A 51 1.86 0.04 -6.28
CA LEU A 51 2.85 0.73 -5.46
C LEU A 51 2.13 1.46 -4.33
N ALA A 52 2.71 1.43 -3.14
CA ALA A 52 2.33 2.28 -2.02
C ALA A 52 3.53 3.10 -1.57
N ARG A 53 3.34 4.40 -1.38
CA ARG A 53 4.32 5.27 -0.74
C ARG A 53 3.88 5.51 0.69
N VAL A 54 4.64 4.97 1.63
CA VAL A 54 4.36 5.08 3.07
C VAL A 54 5.53 5.73 3.78
N THR A 55 5.29 6.31 4.96
CA THR A 55 6.41 6.82 5.76
C THR A 55 7.28 5.67 6.26
N ARG A 56 8.59 5.92 6.44
CA ARG A 56 9.52 4.95 7.04
C ARG A 56 9.06 4.50 8.42
N LYS A 57 8.50 5.42 9.22
CA LYS A 57 7.91 5.13 10.52
C LYS A 57 6.75 4.13 10.41
N SER A 58 5.85 4.31 9.45
CA SER A 58 4.73 3.38 9.21
C SER A 58 5.24 2.01 8.75
N ALA A 59 6.21 1.96 7.83
CA ALA A 59 6.79 0.69 7.38
C ALA A 59 7.41 -0.10 8.53
N GLN A 60 8.12 0.57 9.43
CA GLN A 60 8.69 -0.03 10.64
C GLN A 60 7.62 -0.47 11.64
N LEU A 61 6.62 0.37 11.91
CA LEU A 61 5.51 0.06 12.83
C LEU A 61 4.74 -1.20 12.39
N LEU A 62 4.52 -1.32 11.08
CA LEU A 62 3.82 -2.46 10.47
C LEU A 62 4.75 -3.66 10.20
N ALA A 63 6.04 -3.52 10.53
CA ALA A 63 7.10 -4.49 10.29
C ALA A 63 7.12 -5.02 8.84
N LEU A 64 6.86 -4.14 7.86
CA LEU A 64 6.69 -4.51 6.46
C LEU A 64 7.94 -5.22 5.92
N ALA A 65 7.73 -6.42 5.37
CA ALA A 65 8.77 -7.23 4.75
C ALA A 65 8.26 -7.94 3.48
N PRO A 66 9.13 -8.26 2.52
CA PRO A 66 8.77 -9.10 1.38
C PRO A 66 8.09 -10.41 1.80
N GLY A 67 7.06 -10.81 1.07
CA GLY A 67 6.22 -11.97 1.36
C GLY A 67 5.10 -11.71 2.37
N GLN A 68 5.07 -10.57 3.07
CA GLN A 68 4.05 -10.30 4.09
C GLN A 68 2.67 -10.02 3.48
N PRO A 69 1.59 -10.66 3.98
CA PRO A 69 0.23 -10.32 3.61
C PRO A 69 -0.18 -9.00 4.25
N VAL A 70 -0.83 -8.14 3.46
CA VAL A 70 -1.34 -6.83 3.86
C VAL A 70 -2.66 -6.54 3.14
N PHE A 71 -3.31 -5.44 3.51
CA PHE A 71 -4.45 -4.89 2.77
C PHE A 71 -4.06 -3.54 2.21
N ALA A 72 -4.23 -3.38 0.89
CA ALA A 72 -4.05 -2.11 0.20
C ALA A 72 -5.38 -1.36 0.16
N GLN A 73 -5.40 -0.17 0.76
CA GLN A 73 -6.55 0.72 0.73
C GLN A 73 -6.32 1.81 -0.31
N ILE A 74 -7.18 1.87 -1.33
CA ILE A 74 -7.04 2.77 -2.48
C ILE A 74 -8.09 3.86 -2.39
N LYS A 75 -7.67 5.10 -2.16
CA LYS A 75 -8.59 6.25 -2.09
C LYS A 75 -9.32 6.40 -3.44
N GLY A 76 -10.65 6.48 -3.43
CA GLY A 76 -11.49 6.33 -4.64
C GLY A 76 -11.20 7.30 -5.80
N VAL A 77 -10.68 8.50 -5.51
CA VAL A 77 -10.27 9.49 -6.53
C VAL A 77 -8.88 9.21 -7.15
N ALA A 78 -8.19 8.16 -6.70
CA ALA A 78 -6.84 7.82 -7.15
C ALA A 78 -6.78 7.07 -8.48
N VAL A 79 -7.93 6.71 -9.03
CA VAL A 79 -8.06 6.11 -10.34
C VAL A 79 -7.91 7.20 -11.39
N LEU A 80 -6.74 7.30 -12.01
CA LEU A 80 -6.55 8.13 -13.19
C LEU A 80 -7.09 7.38 -14.42
N ASP A 81 -7.90 8.05 -15.25
CA ASP A 81 -8.29 7.56 -16.57
C ASP A 81 -7.07 7.44 -17.49
#